data_AF-A0A4Q7XXN2-F1
#
_entry.id   AF-A0A4Q7XXN2-F1
#
_cell.length_a   1.000
_cell.length_b   1.000
_cell.length_c   1.000
_cell.angle_alpha   90.00
_cell.angle_beta   90.00
_cell.angle_gamma   90.00
#
_symmetry.space_group_name_H-M   'P 1'
#
loop_
_entity.id
_entity.type
_entity.pdbx_description
1 polymer ?
#
loop_
_entity_poly.entity_id
_entity_poly.type
_entity_poly.pdbx_seq_one_letter_code
_entity_poly.pdbx_strand_id
1 'polypeptide(L)'
;MLKPAATEQLAELAGHLATAPSGSIATAIDAAEVRAETMRGRHTDEAFGRYCRSALPLILRRLLDAESQLAALRAQSARHVAAADLGDEPSPAELLDGYRRAGVDLAEEIEEARAELEAEAYAFALS
;
A
#
# COMPACT_ATOMS: atom_id res chain seq x y z
N MET A 1 8.86 12.77 -6.43
CA MET A 1 7.93 11.61 -6.40
C MET A 1 8.68 10.41 -5.86
N LEU A 2 8.10 9.65 -4.92
CA LEU A 2 8.64 8.35 -4.54
C LEU A 2 8.47 7.38 -5.73
N LYS A 3 9.56 6.75 -6.16
CA LYS A 3 9.53 5.70 -7.17
C LYS A 3 9.08 4.40 -6.48
N PRO A 4 8.06 3.70 -7.00
CA PRO A 4 7.70 2.36 -6.49
C PRO A 4 8.90 1.42 -6.49
N ALA A 5 9.03 0.60 -5.44
CA ALA A 5 9.98 -0.49 -5.42
C ALA A 5 9.68 -1.50 -6.55
N ALA A 6 10.73 -1.98 -7.22
CA ALA A 6 10.61 -3.08 -8.17
C ALA A 6 10.37 -4.41 -7.43
N THR A 7 9.72 -5.37 -8.11
CA THR A 7 9.39 -6.68 -7.53
C THR A 7 10.64 -7.41 -7.00
N GLU A 8 11.77 -7.27 -7.68
CA GLU A 8 13.04 -7.86 -7.28
C GLU A 8 13.56 -7.26 -5.97
N GLN A 9 13.40 -5.95 -5.78
CA GLN A 9 13.82 -5.25 -4.56
C GLN A 9 12.95 -5.65 -3.36
N LEU A 10 11.65 -5.84 -3.59
CA LEU A 10 10.73 -6.35 -2.57
C LEU A 10 11.07 -7.79 -2.19
N ALA A 11 11.40 -8.64 -3.17
CA ALA A 11 11.81 -10.02 -2.93
C ALA A 11 13.15 -10.10 -2.16
N GLU A 12 14.12 -9.25 -2.49
CA GLU A 12 15.38 -9.14 -1.76
C GLU A 12 15.15 -8.74 -0.29
N LEU A 13 14.35 -7.70 -0.05
CA LEU A 13 13.97 -7.28 1.31
C LEU A 13 13.22 -8.38 2.07
N ALA A 14 12.34 -9.12 1.39
CA ALA A 14 11.63 -10.26 1.96
C ALA A 14 12.59 -11.35 2.45
N GLY A 15 13.67 -11.61 1.69
CA GLY A 15 14.74 -12.52 2.06
C GLY A 15 15.48 -12.10 3.32
N HIS A 16 15.80 -10.80 3.45
CA HIS A 16 16.44 -10.25 4.65
C HIS A 16 15.54 -10.30 5.90
N LEU A 17 14.22 -10.23 5.72
CA LEU A 17 13.25 -10.23 6.80
C LEU A 17 12.69 -11.61 7.12
N ALA A 18 13.13 -12.69 6.45
CA ALA A 18 12.46 -14.00 6.36
C ALA A 18 11.83 -14.55 7.65
N THR A 19 12.41 -14.29 8.82
CA THR A 19 11.92 -14.79 10.12
C THR A 19 11.10 -13.77 10.93
N ALA A 20 11.06 -12.50 10.52
CA ALA A 20 10.32 -11.45 11.21
C ALA A 20 8.82 -11.57 10.91
N PRO A 21 7.96 -11.68 11.94
CA PRO A 21 6.51 -11.62 11.75
C PRO A 21 6.08 -10.20 11.35
N SER A 22 4.92 -10.11 10.70
CA SER A 22 4.36 -8.79 10.33
C SER A 22 3.93 -8.02 11.55
N GLY A 23 4.40 -6.77 11.66
CA GLY A 23 4.00 -5.85 12.72
C GLY A 23 2.57 -5.35 12.56
N SER A 24 1.96 -4.97 13.68
CA SER A 24 0.67 -4.27 13.68
C SER A 24 0.87 -2.76 13.50
N ILE A 25 -0.20 -2.02 13.18
CA ILE A 25 -0.19 -0.55 13.23
C ILE A 25 0.16 -0.06 14.63
N ALA A 26 -0.32 -0.73 15.67
CA ALA A 26 0.00 -0.37 17.06
C ALA A 26 1.51 -0.41 17.32
N THR A 27 2.23 -1.38 16.73
CA THR A 27 3.71 -1.45 16.82
C THR A 27 4.39 -0.25 16.16
N ALA A 28 3.84 0.26 15.03
CA ALA A 28 4.39 1.44 14.38
C ALA A 28 4.12 2.72 15.17
N ILE A 29 2.94 2.83 15.81
CA ILE A 29 2.58 3.94 16.71
C ILE A 29 3.48 3.94 17.94
N ASP A 30 3.60 2.80 18.62
CA ASP A 30 4.48 2.62 19.78
C ASP A 30 5.93 3.03 19.45
N ALA A 31 6.44 2.62 18.30
CA ALA A 31 7.79 3.00 17.89
C ALA A 31 7.95 4.51 17.62
N ALA A 32 6.91 5.16 17.10
CA ALA A 32 6.89 6.61 16.92
C ALA A 32 6.86 7.35 18.26
N GLU A 33 6.08 6.85 19.22
CA GLU A 33 6.00 7.38 20.59
C GLU A 33 7.34 7.25 21.31
N VAL A 34 7.92 6.05 21.34
CA VAL A 34 9.24 5.79 21.94
C VAL A 34 10.30 6.70 21.32
N ARG A 35 10.33 6.85 19.98
CA ARG A 35 11.24 7.80 19.32
C ARG A 35 11.01 9.24 19.82
N ALA A 36 9.77 9.69 19.90
CA ALA A 36 9.44 11.04 20.34
C ALA A 36 9.82 11.28 21.81
N GLU A 37 9.75 10.26 22.65
CA GLU A 37 10.20 10.33 24.05
C GLU A 37 11.72 10.35 24.18
N THR A 38 12.44 9.54 23.40
CA THR A 38 13.91 9.57 23.32
C THR A 38 14.40 10.95 22.92
N MET A 39 13.77 11.57 21.91
CA MET A 39 14.11 12.94 21.47
C MET A 39 13.86 14.02 22.54
N ARG A 40 13.01 13.73 23.54
CA ARG A 40 12.79 14.60 24.71
C ARG A 40 13.73 14.26 25.87
N GLY A 41 14.69 13.37 25.67
CA GLY A 41 15.66 12.94 26.70
C GLY A 41 15.07 11.99 27.73
N ARG A 42 13.91 11.36 27.46
CA ARG A 42 13.25 10.45 28.42
C ARG A 42 13.78 9.01 28.37
N HIS A 43 14.49 8.64 27.32
CA HIS A 43 15.16 7.34 27.16
C HIS A 43 16.63 7.55 26.83
N THR A 44 17.47 6.59 27.22
CA THR A 44 18.87 6.56 26.78
C THR A 44 18.96 6.01 25.35
N ASP A 45 20.01 6.42 24.62
CA ASP A 45 20.29 5.89 23.28
C ASP A 45 20.42 4.36 23.27
N GLU A 46 20.94 3.78 24.36
CA GLU A 46 21.08 2.34 24.50
C GLU A 46 19.73 1.63 24.65
N ALA A 47 18.81 2.20 25.46
CA ALA A 47 17.46 1.68 25.61
C ALA A 47 16.68 1.80 24.29
N PHE A 48 16.81 2.93 23.60
CA PHE A 48 16.23 3.14 22.28
C PHE A 48 16.80 2.16 21.24
N GLY A 49 18.11 1.94 21.23
CA GLY A 49 18.76 0.99 20.33
C GLY A 49 18.34 -0.47 20.57
N ARG A 50 18.06 -0.87 21.82
CA ARG A 50 17.44 -2.17 22.11
C ARG A 50 16.03 -2.26 21.55
N TYR A 51 15.21 -1.24 21.81
CA TYR A 51 13.83 -1.19 21.32
C TYR A 51 13.77 -1.24 19.78
N CYS A 52 14.60 -0.46 19.09
CA CYS A 52 14.66 -0.45 17.63
C CYS A 52 15.02 -1.84 17.06
N ARG A 53 15.92 -2.59 17.71
CA ARG A 53 16.26 -3.95 17.26
C ARG A 53 15.07 -4.92 17.32
N SER A 54 14.13 -4.74 18.25
CA SER A 54 12.90 -5.55 18.30
C SER A 54 11.79 -5.02 17.40
N ALA A 55 11.59 -3.71 17.32
CA ALA A 55 10.46 -3.11 16.61
C ALA A 55 10.71 -2.95 15.10
N LEU A 56 11.93 -2.63 14.69
CA LEU A 56 12.25 -2.31 13.30
C LEU A 56 11.98 -3.47 12.33
N PRO A 57 12.33 -4.75 12.63
CA PRO A 57 12.01 -5.86 11.73
C PRO A 57 10.49 -6.03 11.52
N LEU A 58 9.69 -5.81 12.56
CA LEU A 58 8.22 -5.92 12.50
C LEU A 58 7.61 -4.82 11.61
N ILE A 59 8.11 -3.59 11.77
CA ILE A 59 7.69 -2.43 10.99
C ILE A 59 8.09 -2.58 9.53
N LEU A 60 9.34 -3.00 9.28
CA LEU A 60 9.83 -3.25 7.91
C LEU A 60 9.05 -4.37 7.24
N ARG A 61 8.71 -5.45 7.96
CA ARG A 61 7.87 -6.52 7.42
C ARG A 61 6.47 -6.00 7.07
N ARG A 62 5.85 -5.20 7.95
CA ARG A 62 4.55 -4.58 7.67
C ARG A 62 4.59 -3.70 6.42
N LEU A 63 5.63 -2.88 6.28
CA LEU A 63 5.80 -2.01 5.11
C LEU A 63 5.99 -2.82 3.84
N LEU A 64 6.84 -3.85 3.89
CA LEU A 64 7.04 -4.78 2.78
C LEU A 64 5.72 -5.44 2.35
N ASP A 65 4.90 -5.90 3.31
CA ASP A 65 3.60 -6.53 3.00
C ASP A 65 2.67 -5.55 2.30
N ALA A 66 2.57 -4.31 2.80
CA ALA A 66 1.75 -3.25 2.19
C ALA A 66 2.26 -2.87 0.79
N GLU A 67 3.56 -2.73 0.61
CA GLU A 67 4.16 -2.36 -0.67
C GLU A 67 4.04 -3.49 -1.70
N SER A 68 4.12 -4.75 -1.26
CA SER A 68 3.89 -5.94 -2.10
C SER A 68 2.43 -6.04 -2.55
N GLN A 69 1.48 -5.78 -1.67
CA GLN A 69 0.05 -5.73 -2.02
C GLN A 69 -0.22 -4.63 -3.04
N LEU A 70 0.35 -3.43 -2.84
CA LEU A 70 0.21 -2.33 -3.78
C LEU A 70 0.84 -2.64 -5.15
N ALA A 71 2.00 -3.30 -5.18
CA ALA A 71 2.63 -3.75 -6.41
C ALA A 71 1.74 -4.77 -7.16
N ALA A 72 1.12 -5.70 -6.43
CA ALA A 72 0.19 -6.67 -7.01
C ALA A 72 -1.06 -5.99 -7.60
N LEU A 73 -1.66 -5.03 -6.90
CA LEU A 73 -2.80 -4.26 -7.39
C LEU A 73 -2.46 -3.45 -8.65
N ARG A 74 -1.29 -2.80 -8.68
CA ARG A 74 -0.79 -2.09 -9.85
C ARG A 74 -0.62 -3.03 -11.05
N ALA A 75 -0.02 -4.20 -10.83
CA ALA A 75 0.17 -5.19 -11.88
C ALA A 75 -1.17 -5.73 -12.40
N GLN A 76 -2.14 -5.97 -11.52
CA GLN A 76 -3.49 -6.40 -11.90
C GLN A 76 -4.20 -5.34 -12.75
N SER A 77 -4.14 -4.07 -12.32
CA SER A 77 -4.74 -2.94 -13.05
C SER A 77 -4.11 -2.77 -14.43
N ALA A 78 -2.78 -2.81 -14.51
CA ALA A 78 -2.06 -2.71 -15.77
C ALA A 78 -2.42 -3.85 -16.75
N ARG A 79 -2.59 -5.08 -16.24
CA ARG A 79 -3.06 -6.21 -17.07
C ARG A 79 -4.47 -6.02 -17.58
N HIS A 80 -5.35 -5.47 -16.74
CA HIS A 80 -6.74 -5.19 -17.11
C HIS A 80 -6.82 -4.15 -18.24
N VAL A 81 -6.07 -3.04 -18.10
CA VAL A 81 -5.95 -2.03 -19.16
C VAL A 81 -5.35 -2.63 -20.44
N ALA A 82 -4.25 -3.38 -20.33
CA ALA A 82 -3.62 -3.99 -21.50
C ALA A 82 -4.53 -4.99 -22.24
N ALA A 83 -5.37 -5.74 -21.51
CA ALA A 83 -6.35 -6.63 -22.13
C ALA A 83 -7.41 -5.84 -22.89
N ALA A 84 -7.94 -4.77 -22.30
CA ALA A 84 -8.88 -3.88 -22.97
C ALA A 84 -8.29 -3.25 -24.25
N ASP A 85 -7.04 -2.79 -24.20
CA ASP A 85 -6.32 -2.24 -25.36
C ASP A 85 -6.14 -3.26 -26.50
N LEU A 86 -6.06 -4.55 -26.17
CA LEU A 86 -5.99 -5.65 -27.14
C LEU A 86 -7.36 -6.06 -27.71
N GLY A 87 -8.45 -5.43 -27.25
CA GLY A 87 -9.81 -5.71 -27.66
C GLY A 87 -10.49 -6.83 -26.88
N ASP A 88 -9.89 -7.32 -25.79
CA ASP A 88 -10.59 -8.17 -24.84
C ASP A 88 -11.58 -7.31 -24.02
N GLU A 89 -12.61 -7.94 -23.43
CA GLU A 89 -13.53 -7.29 -22.49
C GLU A 89 -13.27 -7.81 -21.07
N PRO A 90 -12.19 -7.36 -20.42
CA PRO A 90 -11.86 -7.79 -19.07
C PRO A 90 -12.93 -7.29 -18.09
N SER A 91 -13.44 -8.18 -17.23
CA SER A 91 -14.55 -7.87 -16.34
C SER A 91 -14.14 -6.87 -15.25
N PRO A 92 -14.82 -5.72 -15.10
CA PRO A 92 -14.57 -4.80 -13.99
C PRO A 92 -14.80 -5.47 -12.63
N ALA A 93 -15.73 -6.42 -12.53
CA ALA A 93 -16.00 -7.14 -11.29
C ALA A 93 -14.79 -7.95 -10.81
N GLU A 94 -14.02 -8.55 -11.73
CA GLU A 94 -12.81 -9.30 -11.40
C GLU A 94 -11.69 -8.39 -10.87
N LEU A 95 -11.59 -7.18 -11.42
CA LEU A 95 -10.67 -6.16 -10.93
C LEU A 95 -11.06 -5.72 -9.51
N LEU A 96 -12.34 -5.39 -9.30
CA LEU A 96 -12.88 -4.98 -8.00
C LEU A 96 -12.75 -6.08 -6.94
N ASP A 97 -12.95 -7.34 -7.31
CA ASP A 97 -12.71 -8.48 -6.42
C ASP A 97 -11.24 -8.59 -6.01
N GLY A 98 -10.31 -8.20 -6.91
CA GLY A 98 -8.89 -8.10 -6.61
C GLY A 98 -8.59 -7.03 -5.57
N TYR A 99 -9.14 -5.83 -5.74
CA TYR A 99 -9.04 -4.73 -4.78
C TYR A 99 -9.63 -5.10 -3.42
N ARG A 100 -10.84 -5.69 -3.38
CA ARG A 100 -11.48 -6.12 -2.13
C ARG A 100 -10.66 -7.17 -1.39
N ARG A 101 -10.05 -8.12 -2.10
CA ARG A 101 -9.13 -9.11 -1.50
C ARG A 101 -7.86 -8.49 -0.93
N ALA A 102 -7.43 -7.35 -1.46
CA ALA A 102 -6.33 -6.57 -0.91
C ALA A 102 -6.77 -5.60 0.22
N GLY A 103 -8.04 -5.66 0.63
CA GLY A 103 -8.58 -4.79 1.68
C GLY A 103 -8.88 -3.37 1.21
N VAL A 104 -8.95 -3.13 -0.10
CA VAL A 104 -9.33 -1.86 -0.70
C VAL A 104 -10.76 -1.98 -1.20
N ASP A 105 -11.67 -1.24 -0.56
CA ASP A 105 -13.02 -1.03 -1.07
C ASP A 105 -13.03 0.26 -1.88
N LEU A 106 -13.51 0.19 -3.12
CA LEU A 106 -13.55 1.33 -4.05
C LEU A 106 -14.97 1.87 -4.25
N ALA A 107 -15.94 1.44 -3.43
CA ALA A 107 -17.34 1.77 -3.63
C ALA A 107 -17.58 3.29 -3.64
N GLU A 108 -16.94 4.04 -2.74
CA GLU A 108 -17.07 5.50 -2.67
C GLU A 108 -16.41 6.17 -3.88
N GLU A 109 -15.17 5.77 -4.21
CA GLU A 109 -14.40 6.30 -5.33
C GLU A 109 -15.08 6.04 -6.69
N ILE A 110 -15.80 4.92 -6.84
CA ILE A 110 -16.57 4.60 -8.04
C ILE A 110 -17.76 5.54 -8.20
N GLU A 111 -18.48 5.83 -7.11
CA GLU A 111 -19.61 6.75 -7.15
C GLU A 111 -19.16 8.18 -7.42
N GLU A 112 -18.03 8.60 -6.83
CA GLU A 112 -17.38 9.89 -7.15
C GLU A 112 -17.01 9.96 -8.63
N ALA A 113 -16.29 8.96 -9.16
CA ALA A 113 -15.89 8.92 -10.56
C ALA A 113 -17.11 8.90 -11.52
N ARG A 114 -18.20 8.23 -11.15
CA ARG A 114 -19.45 8.24 -11.92
C ARG A 114 -20.03 9.65 -12.00
N ALA A 115 -20.12 10.35 -10.87
CA ALA A 115 -20.64 11.70 -10.82
C ALA A 115 -19.80 12.68 -11.66
N GLU A 116 -18.47 12.52 -11.66
CA GLU A 116 -17.56 13.29 -12.51
C GLU A 116 -17.82 13.04 -14.00
N LEU A 117 -17.90 11.77 -14.42
CA LEU A 117 -18.17 11.40 -15.81
C LEU A 117 -19.54 11.89 -16.30
N GLU A 118 -20.57 11.83 -15.45
CA GLU A 118 -21.90 12.35 -15.77
C GLU A 118 -21.88 13.88 -15.95
N ALA A 119 -21.15 14.60 -15.09
CA ALA A 119 -20.98 16.04 -15.21
C ALA A 119 -20.23 16.43 -16.49
N GLU A 120 -19.17 15.70 -16.85
CA GLU A 120 -18.41 15.90 -18.10
C GLU A 120 -19.28 15.65 -19.33
N ALA A 121 -20.06 14.57 -19.34
CA ALA A 121 -20.97 14.25 -20.44
C ALA A 121 -22.04 15.34 -20.63
N TYR A 122 -22.58 15.87 -19.53
CA TYR A 122 -23.54 16.96 -19.57
C TYR A 122 -22.91 18.27 -20.09
N ALA A 123 -21.69 18.60 -19.65
CA ALA A 123 -20.97 19.78 -20.12
C ALA A 123 -20.67 19.71 -21.63
N PHE A 124 -20.25 18.53 -22.12
CA PHE A 124 -20.01 18.28 -23.55
C PHE A 124 -21.29 18.42 -24.39
N ALA A 125 -22.44 17.97 -23.87
CA ALA A 125 -23.71 18.10 -24.57
C ALA A 125 -24.22 19.56 -24.70
N LEU A 126 -23.69 20.49 -23.90
CA LEU A 126 -24.04 21.92 -23.90
C LEU A 126 -23.06 22.80 -24.69
N SER A 127 -21.92 22.25 -25.14
CA SER A 127 -20.91 22.95 -25.96
C SER A 127 -21.13 22.72 -27.45
#